data_AF-A0A517V666-F1
#
_entry.id   AF-A0A517V666-F1
#
_cell.length_a   1.000
_cell.length_b   1.000
_cell.length_c   1.000
_cell.angle_alpha   90.00
_cell.angle_beta   90.00
_cell.angle_gamma   90.00
#
_symmetry.space_group_name_H-M   'P 1'
#
loop_
_entity.id
_entity.type
_entity.pdbx_description
1 polymer ?
#
loop_
_entity_poly.entity_id
_entity_poly.type
_entity_poly.pdbx_seq_one_letter_code
_entity_poly.pdbx_strand_id
1 'polypeptide(L)'
;MPVRIILICPLMLCLFSSVAEAGMPGASIDLTEIAQLRLQSISFFLLLFLLSAWGLKKLWNMLARDFPKLPVITFKAALAGTFLWGLMFLFVLTMISGARELLTPGAWEKDGRTYRLTDSESEQETKAAAAALLKERRSKLAELRSALFMHVATHDGSYPAKIEDASFADEFWMQPGDVNVKYGYVPGEKKSDEVRPLAFEQAVYGDEQQLILFTDGAIKQVSLTAARETLNEK
;
A
#
# COMPACT_ATOMS: atom_id res chain seq x y z
N MET A 1 -45.73 -24.97 -26.26
CA MET A 1 -46.51 -23.73 -26.09
C MET A 1 -45.55 -22.56 -25.90
N PRO A 2 -45.53 -21.59 -26.81
CA PRO A 2 -44.49 -20.57 -26.86
C PRO A 2 -44.79 -19.38 -25.94
N VAL A 3 -43.75 -18.98 -25.21
CA VAL A 3 -43.29 -17.61 -24.91
C VAL A 3 -44.37 -16.53 -24.78
N ARG A 4 -44.71 -16.18 -23.53
CA ARG A 4 -45.31 -14.89 -23.16
C ARG A 4 -44.27 -14.07 -22.38
N ILE A 5 -43.34 -13.52 -23.13
CA ILE A 5 -42.54 -12.35 -22.74
C ILE A 5 -43.00 -11.25 -23.71
N ILE A 6 -42.98 -9.99 -23.26
CA ILE A 6 -43.40 -8.76 -23.96
C ILE A 6 -44.77 -8.27 -23.49
N LEU A 7 -44.79 -7.61 -22.32
CA LEU A 7 -45.70 -6.50 -22.03
C LEU A 7 -45.26 -5.71 -20.78
N ILE A 8 -44.00 -5.28 -20.72
CA ILE A 8 -43.55 -4.27 -19.72
C ILE A 8 -42.74 -3.13 -20.39
N CYS A 9 -42.55 -3.17 -21.73
CA CYS A 9 -41.64 -2.23 -22.39
C CYS A 9 -42.23 -0.87 -22.84
N PRO A 10 -43.55 -0.63 -23.02
CA PRO A 10 -43.98 0.71 -23.46
C PRO A 10 -44.26 1.68 -22.30
N LEU A 11 -44.43 1.21 -21.05
CA LEU A 11 -44.74 2.11 -19.92
C LEU A 11 -43.49 2.80 -19.36
N MET A 12 -42.31 2.22 -19.53
CA MET A 12 -41.06 2.81 -19.04
C MET A 12 -40.43 3.84 -19.99
N LEU A 13 -40.92 3.93 -21.24
CA LEU A 13 -40.43 4.89 -22.24
C LEU A 13 -41.18 6.23 -22.23
N CYS A 14 -42.28 6.37 -21.47
CA CYS A 14 -43.04 7.61 -21.38
C CYS A 14 -42.64 8.53 -20.22
N LEU A 15 -41.68 8.14 -19.37
CA LEU A 15 -41.20 8.97 -18.25
C LEU A 15 -39.94 9.79 -18.58
N PHE A 16 -39.42 9.70 -19.81
CA PHE A 16 -38.26 10.46 -20.28
C PHE A 16 -38.63 11.53 -21.33
N SER A 17 -39.84 12.09 -21.25
CA SER A 17 -40.17 13.29 -22.00
C SER A 17 -39.59 14.50 -21.27
N SER A 18 -38.34 14.85 -21.58
CA SER A 18 -37.78 16.14 -21.22
C SER A 18 -38.52 17.22 -22.02
N VAL A 19 -39.52 17.85 -21.39
CA VAL A 19 -40.11 19.09 -21.89
C VAL A 19 -39.04 20.17 -21.69
N ALA A 20 -38.38 20.54 -22.79
CA ALA A 20 -37.55 21.74 -22.82
C ALA A 20 -38.49 22.95 -22.88
N GLU A 21 -38.90 23.46 -21.72
CA GLU A 21 -39.56 24.76 -21.59
C GLU A 21 -38.54 25.82 -21.14
N ALA A 22 -38.51 26.92 -21.89
CA ALA A 22 -37.60 28.03 -21.67
C ALA A 22 -37.94 28.78 -20.36
N GLY A 23 -36.93 28.98 -19.52
CA GLY A 23 -36.85 30.18 -18.67
C GLY A 23 -37.57 30.17 -17.31
N MET A 24 -37.98 29.04 -16.74
CA MET A 24 -38.27 28.97 -15.31
C MET A 24 -37.02 28.53 -14.53
N PRO A 25 -36.65 29.17 -13.40
CA PRO A 25 -35.73 28.57 -12.45
C PRO A 25 -36.43 27.32 -11.94
N GLY A 26 -36.14 26.19 -12.58
CA GLY A 26 -36.56 24.90 -12.10
C GLY A 26 -36.09 24.82 -10.66
N ALA A 27 -37.02 24.63 -9.74
CA ALA A 27 -36.70 24.23 -8.38
C ALA A 27 -36.04 22.84 -8.47
N SER A 28 -34.79 22.79 -8.90
CA SER A 28 -33.95 21.63 -8.72
C SER A 28 -33.78 21.55 -7.21
N ILE A 29 -34.52 20.61 -6.62
CA ILE A 29 -34.25 20.15 -5.26
C ILE A 29 -32.94 19.37 -5.39
N ASP A 30 -31.84 20.10 -5.56
CA ASP A 30 -30.52 19.52 -5.66
C ASP A 30 -30.17 19.03 -4.25
N LEU A 31 -30.02 17.71 -4.16
CA LEU A 31 -29.47 17.09 -2.97
C LEU A 31 -28.06 17.66 -2.76
N THR A 32 -27.73 17.98 -1.52
CA THR A 32 -26.34 18.32 -1.17
C THR A 32 -25.40 17.25 -1.72
N GLU A 33 -24.21 17.63 -2.21
CA GLU A 33 -23.24 16.69 -2.79
C GLU A 33 -22.97 15.48 -1.87
N ILE A 34 -22.93 15.73 -0.55
CA ILE A 34 -22.78 14.69 0.47
C ILE A 34 -23.95 13.69 0.41
N ALA A 35 -25.19 14.18 0.34
CA ALA A 35 -26.36 13.32 0.25
C ALA A 35 -26.38 12.52 -1.07
N GLN A 36 -25.96 13.12 -2.18
CA GLN A 36 -25.87 12.44 -3.47
C GLN A 36 -24.85 11.29 -3.43
N LEU A 37 -23.66 11.53 -2.87
CA LEU A 37 -22.61 10.51 -2.70
C LEU A 37 -23.06 9.36 -1.79
N ARG A 38 -23.77 9.68 -0.70
CA ARG A 38 -24.34 8.67 0.21
C ARG A 38 -25.40 7.83 -0.50
N LEU A 39 -26.31 8.46 -1.24
CA LEU A 39 -27.38 7.77 -1.96
C LEU A 39 -26.83 6.86 -3.06
N GLN A 40 -25.80 7.30 -3.79
CA GLN A 40 -25.10 6.47 -4.76
C GLN A 40 -24.46 5.24 -4.10
N SER A 41 -23.78 5.44 -2.97
CA SER A 41 -23.16 4.35 -2.21
C SER A 41 -24.21 3.33 -1.74
N ILE A 42 -25.29 3.81 -1.11
CA ILE A 42 -26.39 2.96 -0.64
C ILE A 42 -27.01 2.18 -1.80
N SER A 43 -27.24 2.85 -2.94
CA SER A 43 -27.83 2.22 -4.12
C SER A 43 -26.94 1.12 -4.69
N PHE A 44 -25.63 1.36 -4.76
CA PHE A 44 -24.65 0.37 -5.19
C PHE A 44 -24.61 -0.84 -4.25
N PHE A 45 -24.56 -0.61 -2.93
CA PHE A 45 -24.60 -1.68 -1.94
C PHE A 45 -25.88 -2.49 -2.00
N LEU A 46 -27.03 -1.82 -2.17
CA LEU A 46 -28.34 -2.48 -2.28
C LEU A 46 -28.39 -3.36 -3.53
N LEU A 47 -27.92 -2.85 -4.67
CA LEU A 47 -27.82 -3.62 -5.92
C LEU A 47 -26.95 -4.87 -5.72
N LEU A 48 -25.74 -4.69 -5.18
CA LEU A 48 -24.81 -5.79 -4.94
C LEU A 48 -25.43 -6.83 -3.99
N PHE A 49 -26.08 -6.38 -2.91
CA PHE A 49 -26.76 -7.25 -1.96
C PHE A 49 -27.87 -8.08 -2.61
N LEU A 50 -28.70 -7.46 -3.46
CA LEU A 50 -29.75 -8.16 -4.21
C LEU A 50 -29.14 -9.18 -5.20
N LEU A 51 -28.04 -8.83 -5.86
CA LEU A 51 -27.32 -9.73 -6.76
C LEU A 51 -26.71 -10.92 -6.01
N SER A 52 -26.14 -10.70 -4.83
CA SER A 52 -25.62 -11.76 -3.97
C SER A 52 -26.74 -12.71 -3.50
N ALA A 53 -27.89 -12.18 -3.08
CA ALA A 53 -29.06 -12.99 -2.72
C ALA A 53 -29.60 -13.79 -3.92
N TRP A 54 -29.61 -13.19 -5.11
CA TRP A 54 -29.98 -13.89 -6.34
C TRP A 54 -28.99 -15.03 -6.67
N GLY A 55 -27.68 -14.77 -6.53
CA GLY A 55 -26.63 -15.77 -6.66
C GLY A 55 -26.83 -16.94 -5.70
N LEU A 56 -27.01 -16.66 -4.40
CA LEU A 56 -27.28 -17.66 -3.37
C LEU A 56 -28.51 -18.52 -3.74
N LYS A 57 -29.61 -17.89 -4.14
CA LYS A 57 -30.82 -18.60 -4.61
C LYS A 57 -30.50 -19.54 -5.76
N LYS A 58 -29.77 -19.06 -6.78
CA LYS A 58 -29.45 -19.83 -7.99
C LYS A 58 -28.56 -21.03 -7.64
N LEU A 59 -27.52 -20.81 -6.85
CA LEU A 59 -26.59 -21.86 -6.43
C LEU A 59 -27.30 -22.91 -5.57
N TRP A 60 -28.09 -22.48 -4.58
CA TRP A 60 -28.84 -23.40 -3.72
C TRP A 60 -29.83 -24.24 -4.53
N ASN A 61 -30.60 -23.62 -5.42
CA ASN A 61 -31.57 -24.35 -6.23
C ASN A 61 -30.93 -25.19 -7.33
N MET A 62 -29.69 -24.90 -7.72
CA MET A 62 -28.91 -25.78 -8.58
C MET A 62 -28.51 -27.04 -7.80
N LEU A 63 -27.97 -26.88 -6.58
CA LEU A 63 -27.60 -27.98 -5.71
C LEU A 63 -28.80 -28.84 -5.28
N ALA A 64 -29.95 -28.22 -5.02
CA ALA A 64 -31.17 -28.94 -4.65
C ALA A 64 -31.69 -29.88 -5.76
N ARG A 65 -31.24 -29.73 -7.01
CA ARG A 65 -31.58 -30.68 -8.10
C ARG A 65 -30.91 -32.02 -7.91
N ASP A 66 -29.68 -32.01 -7.40
CA ASP A 66 -28.86 -33.22 -7.25
C ASP A 66 -29.11 -33.91 -5.89
N PHE A 67 -29.73 -33.21 -4.94
CA PHE A 67 -30.01 -33.71 -3.59
C PHE A 67 -31.52 -33.64 -3.28
N PRO A 68 -32.27 -34.76 -3.39
CA PRO A 68 -33.73 -34.77 -3.23
C PRO A 68 -34.22 -34.41 -1.82
N LYS A 69 -33.33 -34.35 -0.82
CA LYS A 69 -33.66 -33.93 0.55
C LYS A 69 -33.58 -32.41 0.77
N LEU A 70 -33.03 -31.63 -0.17
CA LEU A 70 -32.86 -30.19 0.01
C LEU A 70 -34.12 -29.41 -0.42
N PRO A 71 -34.60 -28.46 0.39
CA PRO A 71 -35.74 -27.63 0.02
C PRO A 71 -35.35 -26.59 -1.04
N VAL A 72 -36.25 -26.35 -2.01
CA VAL A 72 -36.10 -25.26 -2.98
C VAL A 72 -36.41 -23.94 -2.28
N ILE A 73 -35.49 -22.97 -2.38
CA ILE A 73 -35.66 -21.67 -1.72
C ILE A 73 -36.21 -20.61 -2.67
N THR A 74 -37.08 -19.76 -2.13
CA THR A 74 -37.61 -18.57 -2.82
C THR A 74 -36.62 -17.41 -2.73
N PHE A 75 -36.78 -16.37 -3.57
CA PHE A 75 -35.91 -15.19 -3.49
C PHE A 75 -35.99 -14.48 -2.14
N LYS A 76 -37.18 -14.44 -1.52
CA LYS A 76 -37.36 -13.87 -0.17
C LYS A 76 -36.56 -14.63 0.88
N ALA A 77 -36.56 -15.96 0.80
CA ALA A 77 -35.78 -16.80 1.71
C ALA A 77 -34.27 -16.61 1.49
N ALA A 78 -33.81 -16.52 0.25
CA ALA A 78 -32.41 -16.24 -0.06
C ALA A 78 -31.98 -14.85 0.44
N LEU A 79 -32.83 -13.82 0.25
CA LEU A 79 -32.57 -12.46 0.73
C LEU A 79 -32.46 -12.41 2.26
N ALA A 80 -33.42 -13.04 2.97
CA ALA A 80 -33.39 -13.15 4.42
C ALA A 80 -32.17 -13.93 4.92
N GLY A 81 -31.80 -15.01 4.21
CA GLY A 81 -30.60 -15.78 4.49
C GLY A 81 -29.33 -14.95 4.37
N THR A 82 -29.14 -14.25 3.25
CA THR A 82 -27.98 -13.36 3.04
C THR A 82 -27.94 -12.24 4.08
N PHE A 83 -29.09 -11.66 4.43
CA PHE A 83 -29.18 -10.62 5.48
C PHE A 83 -28.73 -11.16 6.84
N LEU A 84 -29.27 -12.31 7.25
CA LEU A 84 -28.95 -12.95 8.53
C LEU A 84 -27.48 -13.35 8.60
N TRP A 85 -26.93 -13.87 7.50
CA TRP A 85 -25.50 -14.18 7.39
C TRP A 85 -24.63 -12.93 7.53
N GLY A 86 -25.03 -11.82 6.89
CA GLY A 86 -24.37 -10.54 7.05
C GLY A 86 -24.39 -10.03 8.49
N LEU A 87 -25.54 -10.12 9.17
CA LEU A 87 -25.69 -9.74 10.58
C LEU A 87 -24.81 -10.59 11.51
N MET A 88 -24.77 -11.91 11.26
CA MET A 88 -23.91 -12.83 12.01
C MET A 88 -22.44 -12.46 11.87
N PHE A 89 -21.97 -12.16 10.65
CA PHE A 89 -20.60 -11.69 10.46
C PHE A 89 -20.35 -10.34 11.09
N LEU A 90 -21.29 -9.41 10.99
CA LEU A 90 -21.17 -8.11 11.65
C LEU A 90 -20.97 -8.29 13.16
N PHE A 91 -21.74 -9.19 13.79
CA PHE A 91 -21.59 -9.53 15.20
C PHE A 91 -20.20 -10.10 15.50
N VAL A 92 -19.73 -11.07 14.72
CA VAL A 92 -18.39 -11.66 14.89
C VAL A 92 -17.29 -10.61 14.73
N LEU A 93 -17.34 -9.79 13.68
CA LEU A 93 -16.36 -8.72 13.44
C LEU A 93 -16.37 -7.69 14.56
N THR A 94 -17.54 -7.36 15.11
CA THR A 94 -17.68 -6.47 16.26
C THR A 94 -17.03 -7.08 17.50
N MET A 95 -17.21 -8.38 17.74
CA MET A 95 -16.55 -9.07 18.86
C MET A 95 -15.03 -9.15 18.70
N ILE A 96 -14.52 -9.36 17.49
CA ILE A 96 -13.07 -9.35 17.21
C ILE A 96 -12.50 -7.94 17.48
N SER A 97 -13.21 -6.91 17.04
CA SER A 97 -12.84 -5.51 17.32
C SER A 97 -12.84 -5.22 18.82
N GLY A 98 -13.86 -5.68 19.56
CA GLY A 98 -13.94 -5.52 21.01
C GLY A 98 -12.84 -6.30 21.76
N ALA A 99 -12.49 -7.51 21.31
CA ALA A 99 -11.38 -8.27 21.87
C ALA A 99 -10.03 -7.56 21.64
N ARG A 100 -9.83 -6.94 20.47
CA ARG A 100 -8.64 -6.12 20.19
C ARG A 100 -8.55 -4.93 21.15
N GLU A 101 -9.66 -4.24 21.43
CA GLU A 101 -9.71 -3.13 22.39
C GLU A 101 -9.28 -3.57 23.80
N LEU A 102 -9.68 -4.77 24.23
CA LEU A 102 -9.25 -5.34 25.52
C LEU A 102 -7.75 -5.69 25.56
N LEU A 103 -7.16 -6.01 24.42
CA LEU A 103 -5.73 -6.38 24.33
C LEU A 103 -4.80 -5.17 24.18
N THR A 104 -5.30 -4.02 23.74
CA THR A 104 -4.52 -2.77 23.57
C THR A 104 -5.10 -1.63 24.41
N PRO A 105 -5.03 -1.71 25.76
CA PRO A 105 -5.52 -0.64 26.61
C PRO A 105 -4.72 0.65 26.35
N GLY A 106 -5.41 1.76 26.05
CA GLY A 106 -4.80 3.06 25.77
C GLY A 106 -4.57 3.40 24.29
N ALA A 107 -4.93 2.50 23.37
CA ALA A 107 -4.84 2.74 21.93
C ALA A 107 -5.83 3.80 21.39
N TRP A 108 -6.83 4.18 22.20
CA TRP A 108 -7.87 5.14 21.84
C TRP A 108 -7.86 6.31 22.80
N GLU A 109 -7.75 7.51 22.26
CA GLU A 109 -7.90 8.76 23.00
C GLU A 109 -9.21 9.45 22.60
N LYS A 110 -9.87 10.08 23.57
CA LYS A 110 -11.12 10.81 23.32
C LYS A 110 -10.80 12.14 22.63
N ASP A 111 -11.26 12.30 21.40
CA ASP A 111 -11.15 13.54 20.62
C ASP A 111 -12.55 14.19 20.50
N GLY A 112 -12.87 15.05 21.46
CA GLY A 112 -14.17 15.73 21.55
C GLY A 112 -15.34 14.76 21.78
N ARG A 113 -16.18 14.55 20.74
CA ARG A 113 -17.34 13.62 20.75
C ARG A 113 -17.03 12.25 20.15
N THR A 114 -15.88 12.09 19.53
CA THR A 114 -15.43 10.86 18.87
C THR A 114 -14.18 10.32 19.54
N TYR A 115 -13.81 9.09 19.24
CA TYR A 115 -12.53 8.51 19.66
C TYR A 115 -11.60 8.48 18.46
N ARG A 116 -10.32 8.76 18.70
CA ARG A 116 -9.26 8.70 17.69
C ARG A 116 -8.23 7.67 18.17
N LEU A 117 -7.68 6.89 17.23
CA LEU A 117 -6.51 6.07 17.57
C LEU A 117 -5.36 7.01 17.93
N THR A 118 -4.58 6.64 18.95
CA THR A 118 -3.37 7.38 19.29
C THR A 118 -2.36 7.15 18.17
N ASP A 119 -2.00 8.20 17.43
CA ASP A 119 -1.07 8.15 16.28
C ASP A 119 0.33 7.58 16.64
N SER A 120 0.61 7.42 17.94
CA SER A 120 1.88 6.97 18.48
C SER A 120 2.27 5.56 18.06
N GLU A 121 1.37 4.57 18.02
CA GLU A 121 1.79 3.19 17.70
C GLU A 121 2.14 3.01 16.22
N SER A 122 1.30 3.49 15.30
CA SER A 122 1.59 3.40 13.86
C SER A 122 2.82 4.23 13.47
N GLU A 123 3.00 5.41 14.06
CA GLU A 123 4.23 6.19 13.82
C GLU A 123 5.46 5.54 14.42
N GLN A 124 5.35 4.93 15.61
CA GLN A 124 6.48 4.33 16.29
C GLN A 124 6.91 3.01 15.64
N GLU A 125 5.97 2.19 15.17
CA GLU A 125 6.26 1.04 14.31
C GLU A 125 6.91 1.47 13.00
N THR A 126 6.40 2.51 12.34
CA THR A 126 6.98 3.02 11.09
C THR A 126 8.40 3.57 11.32
N LYS A 127 8.62 4.33 12.40
CA LYS A 127 9.95 4.85 12.77
C LYS A 127 10.91 3.73 13.15
N ALA A 128 10.45 2.71 13.87
CA ALA A 128 11.27 1.55 14.24
C ALA A 128 11.68 0.74 13.01
N ALA A 129 10.76 0.50 12.07
CA ALA A 129 11.04 -0.17 10.81
C ALA A 129 12.04 0.63 9.96
N ALA A 130 11.84 1.96 9.83
CA ALA A 130 12.78 2.83 9.12
C ALA A 130 14.18 2.84 9.76
N ALA A 131 14.25 2.88 11.10
CA ALA A 131 15.53 2.83 11.82
C ALA A 131 16.24 1.48 11.65
N ALA A 132 15.49 0.36 11.63
CA ALA A 132 16.04 -0.96 11.38
C ALA A 132 16.62 -1.08 9.96
N LEU A 133 15.88 -0.60 8.95
CA LEU A 133 16.33 -0.56 7.56
C LEU A 133 17.59 0.30 7.40
N LEU A 134 17.63 1.48 8.02
CA LEU A 134 18.80 2.35 7.99
C LEU A 134 20.03 1.70 8.64
N LYS A 135 19.84 0.96 9.73
CA LYS A 135 20.91 0.20 10.38
C LYS A 135 21.46 -0.89 9.45
N GLU A 136 20.60 -1.59 8.73
CA GLU A 136 20.99 -2.61 7.75
C GLU A 136 21.78 -1.99 6.59
N ARG A 137 21.26 -0.92 5.99
CA ARG A 137 21.94 -0.12 4.95
C ARG A 137 23.35 0.30 5.36
N ARG A 138 23.48 0.83 6.58
CA ARG A 138 24.77 1.25 7.14
C ARG A 138 25.71 0.06 7.40
N SER A 139 25.18 -1.08 7.85
CA SER A 139 25.96 -2.30 8.08
C SER A 139 26.54 -2.82 6.76
N LYS A 140 25.73 -2.89 5.70
CA LYS A 140 26.20 -3.35 4.38
C LYS A 140 27.24 -2.43 3.76
N LEU A 141 27.04 -1.12 3.87
CA LEU A 141 28.06 -0.16 3.41
C LEU A 141 29.35 -0.26 4.25
N ALA A 142 29.25 -0.62 5.54
CA ALA A 142 30.43 -0.87 6.38
C ALA A 142 31.16 -2.19 6.03
N GLU A 143 30.46 -3.20 5.55
CA GLU A 143 31.06 -4.41 4.97
C GLU A 143 31.85 -4.06 3.70
N LEU A 144 31.25 -3.31 2.77
CA LEU A 144 31.95 -2.81 1.58
C LEU A 144 33.18 -1.97 1.94
N ARG A 145 33.06 -1.06 2.92
CA ARG A 145 34.21 -0.30 3.44
C ARG A 145 35.33 -1.22 3.89
N SER A 146 35.00 -2.26 4.65
CA SER A 146 36.00 -3.20 5.17
C SER A 146 36.70 -3.94 4.02
N ALA A 147 35.95 -4.38 3.01
CA ALA A 147 36.50 -5.01 1.81
C ALA A 147 37.43 -4.07 1.02
N LEU A 148 37.01 -2.81 0.81
CA LEU A 148 37.83 -1.78 0.15
C LEU A 148 39.11 -1.48 0.91
N PHE A 149 39.05 -1.39 2.24
CA PHE A 149 40.24 -1.11 3.05
C PHE A 149 41.20 -2.29 3.10
N MET A 150 40.68 -3.53 3.09
CA MET A 150 41.50 -4.72 2.92
C MET A 150 42.19 -4.76 1.56
N HIS A 151 41.50 -4.34 0.50
CA HIS A 151 42.10 -4.19 -0.83
C HIS A 151 43.25 -3.17 -0.81
N VAL A 152 43.02 -1.99 -0.26
CA VAL A 152 44.06 -0.93 -0.10
C VAL A 152 45.28 -1.44 0.68
N ALA A 153 45.05 -2.22 1.75
CA ALA A 153 46.13 -2.77 2.57
C ALA A 153 47.00 -3.79 1.81
N THR A 154 46.46 -4.41 0.76
CA THR A 154 47.13 -5.45 -0.05
C THR A 154 47.65 -4.93 -1.40
N HIS A 155 47.22 -3.74 -1.82
CA HIS A 155 47.51 -3.16 -3.14
C HIS A 155 48.12 -1.75 -3.01
N ASP A 156 49.25 -1.67 -2.30
CA ASP A 156 50.10 -0.46 -2.20
C ASP A 156 49.34 0.84 -1.84
N GLY A 157 48.31 0.74 -0.99
CA GLY A 157 47.56 1.90 -0.53
C GLY A 157 46.58 2.50 -1.56
N SER A 158 46.30 1.78 -2.66
CA SER A 158 45.45 2.26 -3.75
C SER A 158 44.07 1.59 -3.71
N TYR A 159 43.01 2.38 -3.93
CA TYR A 159 41.67 1.83 -4.16
C TYR A 159 41.55 1.28 -5.59
N PRO A 160 40.60 0.36 -5.86
CA PRO A 160 40.39 -0.19 -7.20
C PRO A 160 40.15 0.91 -8.25
N ALA A 161 40.74 0.80 -9.43
CA ALA A 161 40.48 1.77 -10.51
C ALA A 161 39.06 1.59 -11.07
N LYS A 162 38.53 0.37 -11.05
CA LYS A 162 37.14 0.04 -11.36
C LYS A 162 36.61 -1.02 -10.39
N ILE A 163 35.30 -1.20 -10.38
CA ILE A 163 34.63 -2.21 -9.54
C ILE A 163 35.16 -3.61 -9.87
N GLU A 164 35.45 -3.89 -11.15
CA GLU A 164 35.94 -5.20 -11.61
C GLU A 164 37.38 -5.49 -11.19
N ASP A 165 38.16 -4.47 -10.84
CA ASP A 165 39.55 -4.61 -10.37
C ASP A 165 39.61 -4.94 -8.87
N ALA A 166 38.46 -4.95 -8.18
CA ALA A 166 38.39 -5.26 -6.76
C ALA A 166 38.75 -6.73 -6.51
N SER A 167 39.58 -6.98 -5.50
CA SER A 167 40.05 -8.32 -5.13
C SER A 167 39.03 -9.14 -4.32
N PHE A 168 37.77 -8.69 -4.24
CA PHE A 168 36.70 -9.28 -3.44
C PHE A 168 35.44 -9.48 -4.27
N ALA A 169 34.51 -10.29 -3.75
CA ALA A 169 33.33 -10.73 -4.49
C ALA A 169 32.36 -9.59 -4.85
N ASP A 170 31.61 -9.77 -5.94
CA ASP A 170 30.64 -8.78 -6.44
C ASP A 170 29.49 -8.52 -5.44
N GLU A 171 29.23 -9.47 -4.54
CA GLU A 171 28.19 -9.38 -3.49
C GLU A 171 28.41 -8.18 -2.55
N PHE A 172 29.66 -7.77 -2.31
CA PHE A 172 29.96 -6.60 -1.48
C PHE A 172 29.53 -5.29 -2.13
N TRP A 173 29.36 -5.27 -3.45
CA TRP A 173 28.90 -4.11 -4.18
C TRP A 173 27.38 -3.98 -4.19
N MET A 174 26.63 -4.93 -3.63
CA MET A 174 25.17 -4.93 -3.66
C MET A 174 24.56 -4.22 -2.44
N GLN A 175 23.55 -3.40 -2.68
CA GLN A 175 22.74 -2.76 -1.64
C GLN A 175 21.77 -3.76 -1.00
N PRO A 176 21.40 -3.60 0.28
CA PRO A 176 20.43 -4.48 0.94
C PRO A 176 19.01 -4.31 0.42
N GLY A 177 18.20 -5.36 0.57
CA GLY A 177 16.79 -5.40 0.18
C GLY A 177 16.53 -6.21 -1.08
N ASP A 178 15.29 -6.15 -1.58
CA ASP A 178 14.82 -6.97 -2.70
C ASP A 178 15.29 -6.46 -4.07
N VAL A 179 15.82 -5.23 -4.12
CA VAL A 179 16.28 -4.60 -5.36
C VAL A 179 17.76 -4.88 -5.52
N ASN A 180 18.11 -5.67 -6.54
CA ASN A 180 19.49 -5.99 -6.90
C ASN A 180 20.19 -4.76 -7.53
N VAL A 181 20.59 -3.80 -6.71
CA VAL A 181 21.25 -2.56 -7.15
C VAL A 181 22.64 -2.46 -6.54
N LYS A 182 23.63 -2.13 -7.37
CA LYS A 182 25.00 -1.91 -6.90
C LYS A 182 25.18 -0.53 -6.27
N TYR A 183 26.09 -0.41 -5.31
CA TYR A 183 26.61 0.87 -4.87
C TYR A 183 27.27 1.61 -6.04
N GLY A 184 27.10 2.93 -6.08
CA GLY A 184 27.89 3.78 -6.95
C GLY A 184 29.33 3.88 -6.43
N TYR A 185 30.30 3.88 -7.34
CA TYR A 185 31.72 3.93 -7.00
C TYR A 185 32.39 5.13 -7.70
N VAL A 186 33.25 5.83 -6.98
CA VAL A 186 34.03 6.96 -7.49
C VAL A 186 35.48 6.50 -7.68
N PRO A 187 35.91 6.21 -8.92
CA PRO A 187 37.24 5.67 -9.19
C PRO A 187 38.36 6.71 -9.09
N GLY A 188 39.58 6.22 -8.90
CA GLY A 188 40.81 7.02 -9.05
C GLY A 188 41.33 7.70 -7.79
N GLU A 189 40.76 7.39 -6.62
CA GLU A 189 41.23 7.94 -5.35
C GLU A 189 42.37 7.09 -4.79
N LYS A 190 43.46 7.73 -4.36
CA LYS A 190 44.44 7.13 -3.47
C LYS A 190 44.05 7.45 -2.03
N LYS A 191 44.55 6.70 -1.05
CA LYS A 191 44.50 7.14 0.33
C LYS A 191 45.29 8.45 0.46
N SER A 192 44.57 9.57 0.36
CA SER A 192 45.07 10.95 0.43
C SER A 192 44.60 11.58 1.74
N ASP A 193 45.26 12.65 2.18
CA ASP A 193 44.86 13.41 3.37
C ASP A 193 43.53 14.18 3.16
N GLU A 194 43.10 14.35 1.91
CA GLU A 194 41.80 14.93 1.57
C GLU A 194 40.68 13.89 1.62
N VAL A 195 39.63 14.20 2.41
CA VAL A 195 38.45 13.36 2.57
C VAL A 195 37.52 13.53 1.37
N ARG A 196 37.39 12.49 0.54
CA ARG A 196 36.59 12.51 -0.69
C ARG A 196 35.57 11.36 -0.71
N PRO A 197 34.45 11.50 -1.43
CA PRO A 197 33.49 10.41 -1.59
C PRO A 197 34.12 9.26 -2.38
N LEU A 198 33.96 8.04 -1.87
CA LEU A 198 34.52 6.81 -2.44
C LEU A 198 33.43 5.91 -3.01
N ALA A 199 32.35 5.71 -2.25
CA ALA A 199 31.19 4.95 -2.70
C ALA A 199 29.90 5.56 -2.15
N PHE A 200 28.79 5.36 -2.84
CA PHE A 200 27.50 5.92 -2.44
C PHE A 200 26.35 4.95 -2.74
N GLU A 201 25.33 5.01 -1.91
CA GLU A 201 24.09 4.26 -2.09
C GLU A 201 23.24 4.86 -3.21
N GLN A 202 22.46 4.07 -3.94
CA GLN A 202 21.54 4.62 -4.94
C GLN A 202 20.21 5.03 -4.27
N ALA A 203 19.53 6.02 -4.84
CA ALA A 203 18.30 6.59 -4.29
C ALA A 203 17.07 5.67 -4.51
N VAL A 204 17.10 4.44 -4.02
CA VAL A 204 16.06 3.42 -4.25
C VAL A 204 15.11 3.20 -3.06
N TYR A 205 15.41 3.78 -1.89
CA TYR A 205 14.66 3.56 -0.64
C TYR A 205 13.55 4.59 -0.38
N GLY A 206 13.44 5.65 -1.20
CA GLY A 206 12.34 6.61 -1.15
C GLY A 206 12.29 7.50 0.11
N ASP A 207 13.38 7.58 0.87
CA ASP A 207 13.46 8.30 2.14
C ASP A 207 14.21 9.65 2.05
N GLU A 208 14.41 10.16 0.84
CA GLU A 208 15.11 11.43 0.53
C GLU A 208 16.54 11.52 1.13
N GLN A 209 17.11 10.37 1.51
CA GLN A 209 18.38 10.25 2.19
C GLN A 209 19.27 9.22 1.50
N GLN A 210 20.57 9.43 1.61
CA GLN A 210 21.59 8.62 0.96
C GLN A 210 22.79 8.46 1.88
N LEU A 211 23.34 7.25 1.91
CA LEU A 211 24.58 6.98 2.60
C LEU A 211 25.77 7.13 1.64
N ILE A 212 26.79 7.88 2.07
CA ILE A 212 28.05 8.07 1.34
C ILE A 212 29.20 7.57 2.22
N LEU A 213 30.04 6.72 1.64
CA LEU A 213 31.32 6.27 2.19
C LEU A 213 32.44 7.17 1.67
N PHE A 214 33.26 7.67 2.58
CA PHE A 214 34.41 8.53 2.28
C PHE A 214 35.74 7.78 2.40
N THR A 215 36.81 8.37 1.84
CA THR A 215 38.19 7.83 1.85
C THR A 215 38.79 7.67 3.25
N ASP A 216 38.31 8.44 4.24
CA ASP A 216 38.68 8.30 5.66
C ASP A 216 37.96 7.13 6.35
N GLY A 217 37.01 6.49 5.67
CA GLY A 217 36.18 5.40 6.19
C GLY A 217 34.94 5.88 6.94
N ALA A 218 34.66 7.19 6.95
CA ALA A 218 33.42 7.73 7.48
C ALA A 218 32.24 7.37 6.57
N ILE A 219 31.12 7.00 7.18
CA ILE A 219 29.84 6.82 6.50
C ILE A 219 28.92 7.94 6.97
N LYS A 220 28.51 8.83 6.06
CA LYS A 220 27.62 9.95 6.36
C LYS A 220 26.26 9.72 5.69
N GLN A 221 25.21 10.03 6.44
CA GLN A 221 23.85 10.11 5.97
C GLN A 221 23.58 11.56 5.57
N VAL A 222 23.23 11.77 4.31
CA VAL A 222 22.97 13.09 3.74
C VAL A 222 21.66 13.08 2.97
N SER A 223 21.03 14.23 2.82
CA SER A 223 19.87 14.36 1.92
C SER A 223 20.30 14.13 0.47
N LEU A 224 19.39 13.68 -0.40
CA LEU A 224 19.68 13.49 -1.83
C LEU A 224 20.25 14.74 -2.53
N THR A 225 19.79 15.94 -2.16
CA THR A 225 20.32 17.20 -2.73
C THR A 225 21.78 17.40 -2.34
N ALA A 226 22.10 17.33 -1.04
CA ALA A 226 23.47 17.44 -0.54
C ALA A 226 24.39 16.32 -1.09
N ALA A 227 23.86 15.12 -1.32
CA ALA A 227 24.60 14.03 -1.94
C ALA A 227 24.99 14.36 -3.38
N ARG A 228 24.07 14.93 -4.18
CA ARG A 228 24.35 15.37 -5.55
C ARG A 228 25.40 16.46 -5.57
N GLU A 229 25.34 17.44 -4.67
CA GLU A 229 26.36 18.48 -4.54
C GLU A 229 27.73 17.85 -4.21
N THR A 230 27.79 16.99 -3.19
CA THR A 230 29.03 16.31 -2.75
C THR A 230 29.64 15.45 -3.86
N LEU A 231 28.82 14.81 -4.71
CA LEU A 231 29.29 13.96 -5.79
C LEU A 231 29.63 14.74 -7.08
N ASN A 232 29.07 15.94 -7.26
CA ASN A 232 29.28 16.79 -8.44
C ASN A 232 30.38 17.85 -8.29
N GLU A 233 30.91 18.09 -7.08
CA GLU A 233 32.06 18.99 -6.84
C GLU A 233 33.41 18.48 -7.43
N LYS A 234 33.37 17.80 -8.58
CA LYS A 234 34.55 17.41 -9.37
C LYS A 234 34.87 18.43 -10.47
#